data_AF-A0A228I0B3-F1
#
_entry.id   AF-A0A228I0B3-F1
#
_cell.length_a   1.000
_cell.length_b   1.000
_cell.length_c   1.000
_cell.angle_alpha   90.00
_cell.angle_beta   90.00
_cell.angle_gamma   90.00
#
_symmetry.space_group_name_H-M   'P 1'
#
loop_
_entity.id
_entity.type
_entity.pdbx_description
1 polymer ?
#
loop_
_entity_poly.entity_id
_entity_poly.type
_entity_poly.pdbx_seq_one_letter_code
_entity_poly.pdbx_strand_id
1 'polypeptide(L)'
;MDDMPDKLRRNVVVLSAAILAIAFFHLSFKPTGTLLGFAEVGNVSPFKIWVALTATLIYMFLRYRYATETVDEISAVSELFVVIRAQVVEEYIGAAVTGHLKRLRPVTIFKDLEDFMDDTLEDRMKQFGRASKVDVQVALEKPDSWWSGRASVDLYAEWISRASYGRSGGRMPEYRLSWRQRVRVIASSLIRAAGASRAGVDVAVPFGLSAVAMLVCLFKLAFYIST
;
A
#
# COMPACT_ATOMS: atom_id res chain seq x y z
N MET A 1 16.38 -10.57 28.35
CA MET A 1 17.21 -9.33 28.41
C MET A 1 17.11 -8.72 27.02
N ASP A 2 15.93 -8.16 26.73
CA ASP A 2 15.32 -8.18 25.39
C ASP A 2 15.14 -6.80 24.75
N ASP A 3 15.93 -5.79 25.11
CA ASP A 3 15.84 -4.45 24.51
C ASP A 3 16.52 -4.36 23.11
N MET A 4 16.82 -5.48 22.48
CA MET A 4 17.61 -5.50 21.24
C MET A 4 16.86 -4.99 20.00
N PRO A 5 15.58 -5.33 19.76
CA PRO A 5 14.86 -4.91 18.55
C PRO A 5 14.48 -3.44 18.57
N ASP A 6 14.03 -2.92 19.72
CA ASP A 6 13.71 -1.50 19.90
C ASP A 6 14.90 -0.59 19.59
N LYS A 7 16.10 -1.00 20.03
CA LYS A 7 17.35 -0.30 19.73
C LYS A 7 17.67 -0.36 18.23
N LEU A 8 17.51 -1.52 17.58
CA LEU A 8 17.76 -1.66 16.15
C LEU A 8 16.81 -0.80 15.33
N ARG A 9 15.51 -0.85 15.64
CA ARG A 9 14.47 -0.02 15.03
C ARG A 9 14.81 1.46 15.14
N ARG A 10 15.11 1.94 16.35
CA ARG A 10 15.49 3.33 16.60
C ARG A 10 16.75 3.72 15.81
N ASN A 11 17.75 2.85 15.75
CA ASN A 11 18.99 3.11 15.00
C ASN A 11 18.72 3.25 13.49
N VAL A 12 17.90 2.37 12.90
CA VAL A 12 17.52 2.46 11.48
C VAL A 12 16.78 3.75 11.21
N VAL A 13 15.80 4.11 12.06
CA VAL A 13 15.01 5.34 11.90
C VAL A 13 15.91 6.58 12.04
N VAL A 14 16.76 6.66 13.06
CA VAL A 14 17.66 7.79 13.30
C VAL A 14 18.66 7.94 12.16
N LEU A 15 19.27 6.84 11.70
CA LEU A 15 20.22 6.87 10.58
C LEU A 15 19.54 7.31 9.27
N SER A 16 18.36 6.76 8.98
CA SER A 16 17.59 7.13 7.79
C SER A 16 17.19 8.60 7.82
N ALA A 17 16.71 9.09 8.97
CA ALA A 17 16.35 10.50 9.16
C ALA A 17 17.57 11.42 9.00
N ALA A 18 18.74 11.03 9.54
CA ALA A 18 19.97 11.79 9.39
C ALA A 18 20.41 11.89 7.92
N ILE A 19 20.37 10.78 7.18
CA ILE A 19 20.67 10.75 5.73
C ILE A 19 19.74 11.70 4.97
N LEU A 20 18.44 11.62 5.24
CA LEU A 20 17.45 12.49 4.59
C LEU A 20 17.68 13.96 4.96
N ALA A 21 17.92 14.28 6.22
CA ALA A 21 18.22 15.65 6.66
C ALA A 21 19.46 16.21 5.95
N ILE A 22 20.56 15.44 5.89
CA ILE A 22 21.78 15.81 5.16
C ILE A 22 21.46 16.12 3.69
N ALA A 23 20.67 15.27 3.04
CA ALA A 23 20.33 15.42 1.64
C ALA A 23 19.42 16.62 1.36
N PHE A 24 18.37 16.82 2.16
CA PHE A 24 17.35 17.86 1.95
C PHE A 24 17.85 19.25 2.34
N PHE A 25 18.60 19.38 3.43
CA PHE A 25 19.13 20.68 3.87
C PHE A 25 20.43 21.05 3.17
N HIS A 26 20.89 20.26 2.20
CA HIS A 26 22.16 20.45 1.51
C HIS A 26 23.30 20.71 2.50
N LEU A 27 23.35 19.93 3.59
CA LEU A 27 24.40 20.08 4.60
C LEU A 27 25.74 19.79 3.95
N SER A 28 26.43 20.87 3.58
CA SER A 28 27.74 20.79 2.96
C SER A 28 28.70 20.30 4.03
N PHE A 29 29.26 19.11 3.79
CA PHE A 29 30.41 18.62 4.54
C PHE A 29 31.58 19.54 4.19
N LYS A 30 31.70 20.68 4.89
CA LYS A 30 32.90 21.50 4.77
C LYS A 30 34.09 20.58 5.11
N PRO A 31 35.05 20.41 4.20
CA PRO A 31 36.19 19.50 4.41
C PRO A 31 37.10 19.95 5.55
N THR A 32 36.90 21.16 6.08
CA THR A 32 37.60 21.73 7.23
C THR A 32 36.69 21.73 8.46
N GLY A 33 36.30 20.53 8.90
CA GLY A 33 35.69 20.33 10.21
C GLY A 33 36.70 19.71 11.15
N THR A 34 37.12 20.44 12.19
CA THR A 34 37.95 19.88 13.27
C THR A 34 37.07 18.94 14.09
N LEU A 35 36.99 17.67 13.68
CA LEU A 35 36.30 16.63 14.43
C LEU A 35 37.06 16.45 15.74
N LEU A 36 36.50 17.01 16.82
CA LEU A 36 36.98 16.91 18.21
C LEU A 36 38.30 17.63 18.53
N GLY A 37 38.78 18.57 17.71
CA GLY A 37 39.97 19.37 18.06
C GLY A 37 41.32 18.64 18.00
N PHE A 38 41.33 17.34 17.65
CA PHE A 38 42.55 16.52 17.68
C PHE A 38 43.03 16.00 16.32
N ALA A 39 42.21 16.12 15.26
CA ALA A 39 42.63 15.73 13.91
C ALA A 39 41.95 16.60 12.84
N GLU A 40 42.75 17.26 12.01
CA GLU A 40 42.30 17.70 10.69
C GLU A 40 42.06 16.43 9.87
N VAL A 41 40.81 16.01 9.76
CA VAL A 41 40.44 14.94 8.85
C VAL A 41 40.62 15.51 7.44
N GLY A 42 41.72 15.15 6.78
CA GLY A 42 42.03 15.58 5.43
C GLY A 42 40.85 15.34 4.48
N ASN A 43 40.76 16.17 3.43
CA ASN A 43 39.66 16.26 2.47
C ASN A 43 38.97 14.92 2.14
N VAL A 44 37.92 14.57 2.91
CA VAL A 44 37.15 13.34 2.68
C VAL A 44 36.26 13.58 1.47
N SER A 45 36.53 12.86 0.38
CA SER A 45 35.69 12.92 -0.82
C SER A 45 34.22 12.63 -0.46
N PRO A 46 33.26 13.48 -0.87
CA PRO A 46 31.83 13.26 -0.64
C PRO A 46 31.34 11.89 -1.11
N PHE A 47 31.92 11.36 -2.18
CA PHE A 47 31.62 10.02 -2.67
C PHE A 47 31.85 8.95 -1.60
N LYS A 48 33.00 9.00 -0.88
CA LYS A 48 33.32 8.05 0.19
C LYS A 48 32.30 8.11 1.34
N ILE A 49 31.82 9.31 1.65
CA ILE A 49 30.80 9.53 2.69
C ILE A 49 29.49 8.84 2.29
N TRP A 50 29.00 9.07 1.07
CA TRP A 50 27.76 8.45 0.60
C TRP A 50 27.88 6.92 0.50
N VAL A 51 29.02 6.38 0.07
CA VAL A 51 29.26 4.93 0.08
C VAL A 51 29.22 4.39 1.52
N ALA A 52 29.89 5.05 2.46
CA ALA A 52 29.89 4.64 3.87
C ALA A 52 28.50 4.70 4.51
N LEU A 53 27.72 5.76 4.24
CA LEU A 53 26.34 5.89 4.69
C LEU A 53 25.45 4.79 4.10
N THR A 54 25.61 4.51 2.80
CA THR A 54 24.88 3.43 2.11
C THR A 54 25.17 2.08 2.74
N ALA A 55 26.47 1.74 2.92
CA ALA A 55 26.87 0.48 3.53
C ALA A 55 26.35 0.33 4.97
N THR A 56 26.42 1.41 5.77
CA THR A 56 25.90 1.43 7.14
C THR A 56 24.38 1.25 7.16
N LEU A 57 23.67 1.92 6.26
CA LEU A 57 22.21 1.79 6.14
C LEU A 57 21.80 0.38 5.74
N ILE A 58 22.47 -0.23 4.75
CA ILE A 58 22.24 -1.62 4.33
C ILE A 58 22.44 -2.56 5.53
N TYR A 59 23.57 -2.43 6.24
CA TYR A 59 23.86 -3.28 7.39
C TYR A 59 22.81 -3.16 8.49
N MET A 60 22.46 -1.93 8.90
CA MET A 60 21.45 -1.70 9.94
C MET A 60 20.07 -2.21 9.51
N PHE A 61 19.70 -2.00 8.25
CA PHE A 61 18.43 -2.48 7.70
C PHE A 61 18.36 -4.01 7.67
N LEU A 62 19.41 -4.68 7.16
CA LEU A 62 19.44 -6.14 7.14
C LEU A 62 19.40 -6.73 8.54
N ARG A 63 20.17 -6.13 9.47
CA ARG A 63 20.15 -6.56 10.87
C ARG A 63 18.78 -6.42 11.52
N TYR A 64 18.05 -5.34 11.22
CA TYR A 64 16.67 -5.15 11.66
C TYR A 64 15.72 -6.16 10.99
N ARG A 65 15.82 -6.34 9.66
CA ARG A 65 14.97 -7.24 8.86
C ARG A 65 15.02 -8.70 9.32
N TYR A 66 16.17 -9.15 9.81
CA TYR A 66 16.40 -10.54 10.26
C TYR A 66 16.37 -10.70 11.78
N ALA A 67 15.97 -9.68 12.53
CA ALA A 67 15.64 -9.87 13.94
C ALA A 67 14.39 -10.75 14.07
N THR A 68 14.40 -11.73 14.96
CA THR A 68 13.32 -12.73 15.11
C THR A 68 11.97 -12.07 15.36
N GLU A 69 11.91 -11.13 16.30
CA GLU A 69 10.67 -10.39 16.62
C GLU A 69 10.14 -9.62 15.40
N THR A 70 11.02 -9.02 14.60
CA THR A 70 10.62 -8.31 13.37
C THR A 70 10.08 -9.28 12.32
N VAL A 71 10.60 -10.50 12.24
CA VAL A 71 10.06 -11.54 11.35
C VAL A 71 8.64 -11.95 11.78
N ASP A 72 8.41 -12.07 13.08
CA ASP A 72 7.10 -12.40 13.64
C ASP A 72 6.10 -11.26 13.39
N GLU A 73 6.50 -10.01 13.63
CA GLU A 73 5.70 -8.81 13.34
C GLU A 73 5.37 -8.70 11.84
N ILE A 74 6.33 -8.95 10.95
CA ILE A 74 6.10 -8.95 9.50
C ILE A 74 5.09 -10.01 9.11
N SER A 75 5.15 -11.20 9.73
CA SER A 75 4.21 -12.29 9.46
C SER A 75 2.80 -11.90 9.89
N ALA A 76 2.64 -11.34 11.10
CA ALA A 76 1.37 -10.82 11.59
C ALA A 76 0.80 -9.69 10.71
N VAL A 77 1.65 -8.75 10.28
CA VAL A 77 1.26 -7.68 9.35
C VAL A 77 0.87 -8.26 7.98
N SER A 78 1.53 -9.31 7.52
CA SER A 78 1.19 -9.97 6.24
C SER A 78 -0.17 -10.65 6.31
N GLU A 79 -0.51 -11.32 7.42
CA GLU A 79 -1.82 -11.93 7.60
C GLU A 79 -2.92 -10.85 7.64
N LEU A 80 -2.69 -9.78 8.40
CA LEU A 80 -3.60 -8.64 8.46
C LEU A 80 -3.78 -7.98 7.09
N PHE A 81 -2.69 -7.85 6.32
CA PHE A 81 -2.73 -7.30 4.97
C PHE A 81 -3.62 -8.12 4.03
N VAL A 82 -3.60 -9.46 4.13
CA VAL A 82 -4.45 -10.34 3.31
C VAL A 82 -5.93 -10.07 3.59
N VAL A 83 -6.32 -9.94 4.86
CA VAL A 83 -7.68 -9.65 5.29
C VAL A 83 -8.13 -8.26 4.83
N ILE A 84 -7.32 -7.23 5.11
CA ILE A 84 -7.62 -5.85 4.72
C ILE A 84 -7.71 -5.72 3.20
N ARG A 85 -6.84 -6.39 2.46
CA ARG A 85 -6.88 -6.38 1.00
C ARG A 85 -8.20 -6.94 0.48
N ALA A 86 -8.67 -8.08 1.02
CA ALA A 86 -9.95 -8.64 0.63
C ALA A 86 -11.09 -7.63 0.84
N GLN A 87 -11.16 -7.00 2.01
CA GLN A 87 -12.13 -5.95 2.33
C GLN A 87 -12.05 -4.76 1.36
N VAL A 88 -10.83 -4.29 1.05
CA VAL A 88 -10.65 -3.17 0.10
C VAL A 88 -11.09 -3.55 -1.32
N VAL A 89 -10.89 -4.80 -1.74
CA VAL A 89 -11.37 -5.30 -3.03
C VAL A 89 -12.91 -5.38 -3.04
N GLU A 90 -13.52 -5.88 -1.98
CA GLU A 90 -14.99 -5.91 -1.80
C GLU A 90 -15.59 -4.51 -1.88
N GLU A 91 -15.04 -3.55 -1.12
CA GLU A 91 -15.43 -2.14 -1.17
C GLU A 91 -15.27 -1.55 -2.58
N TYR A 92 -14.19 -1.90 -3.28
CA TYR A 92 -13.92 -1.40 -4.62
C TYR A 92 -14.93 -1.93 -5.65
N ILE A 93 -15.25 -3.22 -5.59
CA ILE A 93 -16.28 -3.86 -6.43
C ILE A 93 -17.65 -3.25 -6.10
N GLY A 94 -18.01 -3.15 -4.82
CA GLY A 94 -19.28 -2.58 -4.37
C GLY A 94 -19.45 -1.13 -4.81
N ALA A 95 -18.40 -0.31 -4.74
CA ALA A 95 -18.40 1.06 -5.24
C ALA A 95 -18.56 1.14 -6.76
N ALA A 96 -17.99 0.20 -7.51
CA ALA A 96 -18.14 0.14 -8.97
C ALA A 96 -19.57 -0.23 -9.39
N VAL A 97 -20.16 -1.27 -8.77
CA VAL A 97 -21.56 -1.68 -8.99
C VAL A 97 -22.52 -0.55 -8.60
N THR A 98 -22.31 0.06 -7.43
CA THR A 98 -23.09 1.22 -6.98
C THR A 98 -22.98 2.39 -7.97
N GLY A 99 -21.78 2.65 -8.48
CA GLY A 99 -21.53 3.69 -9.48
C GLY A 99 -22.23 3.43 -10.80
N HIS A 100 -22.33 2.17 -11.22
CA HIS A 100 -23.08 1.76 -12.40
C HIS A 100 -24.58 2.02 -12.22
N LEU A 101 -25.17 1.55 -11.13
CA LEU A 101 -26.61 1.67 -10.89
C LEU A 101 -27.07 3.12 -10.66
N LYS A 102 -26.24 3.95 -9.99
CA LYS A 102 -26.57 5.36 -9.73
C LYS A 102 -26.24 6.30 -10.89
N ARG A 103 -25.22 5.99 -11.70
CA ARG A 103 -24.66 6.95 -12.69
C ARG A 103 -24.53 6.38 -14.10
N LEU A 104 -24.94 5.14 -14.34
CA LEU A 104 -24.78 4.42 -15.62
C LEU A 104 -23.33 4.37 -16.10
N ARG A 105 -22.36 4.30 -15.17
CA ARG A 105 -20.94 4.17 -15.51
C ARG A 105 -20.61 2.72 -15.86
N PRO A 106 -19.83 2.43 -16.91
CA PRO A 106 -19.48 1.05 -17.25
C PRO A 106 -18.67 0.39 -16.12
N VAL A 107 -19.00 -0.86 -15.79
CA VAL A 107 -18.23 -1.67 -14.82
C VAL A 107 -17.18 -2.45 -15.60
N THR A 108 -15.94 -1.98 -15.57
CA THR A 108 -14.82 -2.63 -16.29
C THR A 108 -14.13 -3.73 -15.49
N ILE A 109 -14.59 -3.99 -14.27
CA ILE A 109 -13.95 -4.92 -13.33
C ILE A 109 -14.41 -6.36 -13.58
N PHE A 110 -15.65 -6.56 -14.01
CA PHE A 110 -16.16 -7.88 -14.37
C PHE A 110 -15.89 -8.18 -15.84
N LYS A 111 -15.53 -9.43 -16.16
CA LYS A 111 -15.49 -9.88 -17.56
C LYS A 111 -16.90 -9.97 -18.13
N ASP A 112 -17.78 -10.64 -17.39
CA ASP A 112 -19.15 -10.94 -17.81
C ASP A 112 -20.13 -10.21 -16.88
N LEU A 113 -20.27 -8.90 -17.08
CA LEU A 113 -21.24 -8.10 -16.31
C LEU A 113 -22.68 -8.56 -16.60
N GLU A 114 -22.92 -9.06 -17.81
CA GLU A 114 -24.22 -9.61 -18.24
C GLU A 114 -24.65 -10.80 -17.39
N ASP A 115 -23.71 -11.64 -16.92
CA ASP A 115 -24.03 -12.74 -16.00
C ASP A 115 -24.49 -12.25 -14.62
N PHE A 116 -24.09 -11.04 -14.25
CA PHE A 116 -24.52 -10.38 -13.01
C PHE A 116 -25.86 -9.67 -13.17
N MET A 117 -26.10 -9.01 -14.31
CA MET A 117 -27.35 -8.32 -14.61
C MET A 117 -28.42 -9.34 -15.01
N ASP A 118 -29.42 -9.59 -14.17
CA ASP A 118 -30.58 -10.35 -14.66
C ASP A 118 -31.48 -9.45 -15.52
N ASP A 119 -32.28 -10.08 -16.39
CA ASP A 119 -33.20 -9.38 -17.28
C ASP A 119 -34.13 -8.43 -16.51
N THR A 120 -34.49 -8.80 -15.28
CA THR A 120 -35.37 -8.00 -14.40
C THR A 120 -34.70 -6.69 -13.96
N LEU A 121 -33.43 -6.71 -13.60
CA LEU A 121 -32.67 -5.52 -13.23
C LEU A 121 -32.46 -4.62 -14.44
N GLU A 122 -32.12 -5.18 -15.60
CA GLU A 122 -31.93 -4.42 -16.83
C GLU A 122 -33.23 -3.72 -17.27
N ASP A 123 -34.35 -4.44 -17.26
CA ASP A 123 -35.68 -3.89 -17.58
C ASP A 123 -36.06 -2.76 -16.64
N ARG A 124 -35.80 -2.91 -15.34
CA ARG A 124 -36.04 -1.85 -14.35
C ARG A 124 -35.14 -0.65 -14.58
N MET A 125 -33.88 -0.85 -14.95
CA MET A 125 -32.98 0.26 -15.29
C MET A 125 -33.43 0.98 -16.58
N LYS A 126 -33.95 0.25 -17.57
CA LYS A 126 -34.54 0.85 -18.79
C LYS A 126 -35.83 1.62 -18.49
N GLN A 127 -36.70 1.07 -17.64
CA GLN A 127 -38.01 1.65 -17.32
C GLN A 127 -37.92 2.85 -16.36
N PHE A 128 -37.15 2.73 -15.28
CA PHE A 128 -37.09 3.71 -14.20
C PHE A 128 -35.81 4.55 -14.19
N GLY A 129 -34.84 4.23 -15.04
CA GLY A 129 -33.55 4.91 -15.10
C GLY A 129 -32.65 4.57 -13.91
N ARG A 130 -32.08 5.62 -13.30
CA ARG A 130 -31.07 5.50 -12.24
C ARG A 130 -31.71 5.16 -10.90
N ALA A 131 -31.10 4.24 -10.16
CA ALA A 131 -31.51 3.96 -8.79
C ALA A 131 -31.20 5.14 -7.86
N SER A 132 -32.12 5.50 -6.97
CA SER A 132 -31.96 6.56 -5.97
C SER A 132 -31.14 6.05 -4.78
N LYS A 133 -31.45 4.85 -4.30
CA LYS A 133 -30.74 4.16 -3.23
C LYS A 133 -30.21 2.83 -3.75
N VAL A 134 -28.98 2.53 -3.41
CA VAL A 134 -28.31 1.28 -3.77
C VAL A 134 -27.49 0.86 -2.57
N ASP A 135 -27.69 -0.38 -2.14
CA ASP A 135 -26.90 -1.08 -1.14
C ASP A 135 -26.31 -2.32 -1.80
N VAL A 136 -25.00 -2.51 -1.64
CA VAL A 136 -24.25 -3.58 -2.28
C VAL A 136 -23.35 -4.23 -1.24
N GLN A 137 -23.54 -5.53 -1.06
CA GLN A 137 -22.65 -6.36 -0.25
C GLN A 137 -21.89 -7.28 -1.20
N VAL A 138 -20.59 -7.34 -1.02
CA VAL A 138 -19.71 -8.16 -1.85
C VAL A 138 -19.00 -9.14 -0.94
N ALA A 139 -18.98 -10.41 -1.32
CA ALA A 139 -18.16 -11.42 -0.68
C ALA A 139 -17.31 -12.11 -1.74
N LEU A 140 -16.01 -12.24 -1.48
CA LEU A 140 -15.08 -12.89 -2.40
C LEU A 140 -15.10 -14.41 -2.17
N GLU A 141 -15.18 -15.18 -3.25
CA GLU A 141 -14.79 -16.60 -3.20
C GLU A 141 -13.27 -16.67 -3.00
N LYS A 142 -12.78 -17.75 -2.38
CA LYS A 142 -11.34 -17.97 -2.17
C LYS A 142 -10.60 -17.76 -3.50
N PRO A 143 -9.80 -16.69 -3.64
CA PRO A 143 -9.39 -16.25 -4.96
C PRO A 143 -8.20 -17.06 -5.46
N ASP A 144 -8.22 -17.43 -6.74
CA ASP A 144 -7.10 -18.10 -7.41
C ASP A 144 -5.86 -17.19 -7.52
N SER A 145 -6.08 -15.87 -7.56
CA SER A 145 -5.01 -14.87 -7.57
C SER A 145 -5.38 -13.65 -6.73
N TRP A 146 -4.39 -12.84 -6.35
CA TRP A 146 -4.67 -11.61 -5.60
C TRP A 146 -5.46 -10.56 -6.38
N TRP A 147 -5.51 -10.68 -7.71
CA TRP A 147 -6.03 -9.65 -8.62
C TRP A 147 -7.22 -10.10 -9.46
N SER A 148 -7.61 -11.37 -9.34
CA SER A 148 -8.73 -11.97 -10.03
C SER A 148 -9.32 -13.09 -9.21
N GLY A 149 -10.61 -13.30 -9.36
CA GLY A 149 -11.35 -14.34 -8.66
C GLY A 149 -12.81 -14.19 -8.98
N ARG A 150 -13.66 -14.81 -8.17
CA ARG A 150 -15.11 -14.69 -8.28
C ARG A 150 -15.64 -13.98 -7.05
N ALA A 151 -16.68 -13.17 -7.23
CA ALA A 151 -17.29 -12.42 -6.16
C ALA A 151 -18.80 -12.61 -6.20
N SER A 152 -19.42 -13.00 -5.08
CA SER A 152 -20.86 -12.90 -4.93
C SER A 152 -21.22 -11.46 -4.60
N VAL A 153 -22.21 -10.92 -5.29
CA VAL A 153 -22.68 -9.55 -5.11
C VAL A 153 -24.16 -9.61 -4.75
N ASP A 154 -24.45 -9.27 -3.51
CA ASP A 154 -25.80 -9.08 -3.01
C ASP A 154 -26.17 -7.61 -3.22
N LEU A 155 -27.32 -7.37 -3.83
CA LEU A 155 -27.73 -6.07 -4.33
C LEU A 155 -29.14 -5.74 -3.85
N TYR A 156 -29.30 -4.56 -3.27
CA TYR A 156 -30.59 -3.93 -3.06
C TYR A 156 -30.61 -2.55 -3.71
N ALA A 157 -31.57 -2.31 -4.60
CA ALA A 157 -31.74 -1.06 -5.32
C ALA A 157 -33.17 -0.56 -5.19
N GLU A 158 -33.33 0.76 -5.04
CA GLU A 158 -34.62 1.45 -4.94
C GLU A 158 -34.63 2.63 -5.90
N TRP A 159 -35.76 2.89 -6.55
CA TRP A 159 -35.97 3.98 -7.49
C TRP A 159 -36.97 5.01 -6.94
N ILE A 160 -37.00 6.19 -7.55
CA ILE A 160 -37.91 7.29 -7.15
C ILE A 160 -39.38 6.88 -7.27
N SER A 161 -39.70 5.97 -8.20
CA SER A 161 -41.04 5.38 -8.36
C SER A 161 -41.48 4.47 -7.21
N ARG A 162 -40.65 4.32 -6.16
CA ARG A 162 -40.78 3.32 -5.08
C ARG A 162 -40.69 1.87 -5.54
N ALA A 163 -40.30 1.64 -6.80
CA ALA A 163 -39.90 0.30 -7.23
C ALA A 163 -38.62 -0.09 -6.47
N SER A 164 -38.57 -1.32 -5.96
CA SER A 164 -37.40 -1.88 -5.28
C SER A 164 -37.05 -3.24 -5.86
N TYR A 165 -35.75 -3.49 -6.01
CA TYR A 165 -35.19 -4.73 -6.50
C TYR A 165 -34.17 -5.21 -5.49
N GLY A 166 -34.27 -6.47 -5.08
CA GLY A 166 -33.36 -7.12 -4.16
C GLY A 166 -32.94 -8.47 -4.72
N ARG A 167 -31.65 -8.75 -4.70
CA ARG A 167 -31.07 -10.04 -5.06
C ARG A 167 -30.01 -10.40 -4.03
N SER A 168 -30.11 -11.61 -3.48
CA SER A 168 -29.07 -12.22 -2.66
C SER A 168 -28.76 -13.60 -3.21
N GLY A 169 -27.48 -13.99 -3.19
CA GLY A 169 -27.05 -15.34 -3.61
C GLY A 169 -27.04 -15.58 -5.12
N GLY A 170 -26.57 -14.60 -5.91
CA GLY A 170 -26.48 -14.70 -7.37
C GLY A 170 -25.30 -15.53 -7.90
N ARG A 171 -25.16 -15.56 -9.24
CA ARG A 171 -23.95 -16.05 -9.91
C ARG A 171 -22.74 -15.26 -9.39
N MET A 172 -21.59 -15.91 -9.27
CA MET A 172 -20.34 -15.28 -8.87
C MET A 172 -19.55 -14.87 -10.12
N PRO A 173 -19.74 -13.66 -10.67
CA PRO A 173 -18.99 -13.20 -11.85
C PRO A 173 -17.49 -13.18 -11.57
N GLU A 174 -16.71 -13.48 -12.61
CA GLU A 174 -15.26 -13.35 -12.56
C GLU A 174 -14.88 -11.86 -12.60
N TYR A 175 -14.09 -11.41 -11.62
CA TYR A 175 -13.52 -10.07 -11.59
C TYR A 175 -12.04 -10.09 -11.95
N ARG A 176 -11.56 -9.01 -12.57
CA ARG A 176 -10.15 -8.79 -12.85
C ARG A 176 -9.77 -7.33 -12.65
N LEU A 177 -8.83 -7.08 -11.75
CA LEU A 177 -8.32 -5.73 -11.49
C LEU A 177 -7.26 -5.34 -12.54
N SER A 178 -7.44 -4.16 -13.14
CA SER A 178 -6.44 -3.48 -13.96
C SER A 178 -5.25 -3.01 -13.11
N TRP A 179 -4.10 -2.75 -13.73
CA TRP A 179 -2.88 -2.38 -13.00
C TRP A 179 -3.07 -1.13 -12.12
N ARG A 180 -3.82 -0.12 -12.57
CA ARG A 180 -4.10 1.10 -11.80
C ARG A 180 -4.89 0.79 -10.54
N GLN A 181 -5.86 -0.11 -10.66
CA GLN A 181 -6.69 -0.58 -9.55
C GLN A 181 -5.86 -1.38 -8.56
N ARG A 182 -4.96 -2.25 -9.04
CA ARG A 182 -4.02 -3.00 -8.18
C ARG A 182 -3.17 -2.07 -7.32
N VAL A 183 -2.55 -1.05 -7.93
CA VAL A 183 -1.75 -0.05 -7.20
C VAL A 183 -2.58 0.65 -6.13
N ARG A 184 -3.81 1.05 -6.46
CA ARG A 184 -4.72 1.70 -5.50
C ARG A 184 -5.10 0.76 -4.35
N VAL A 185 -5.47 -0.49 -4.65
CA VAL A 185 -5.81 -1.50 -3.63
C VAL A 185 -4.61 -1.76 -2.72
N ILE A 186 -3.41 -1.93 -3.28
CA ILE A 186 -2.18 -2.12 -2.50
C ILE A 186 -1.94 -0.92 -1.58
N ALA A 187 -1.96 0.30 -2.12
CA ALA A 187 -1.70 1.51 -1.35
C ALA A 187 -2.72 1.68 -0.21
N SER A 188 -4.02 1.52 -0.50
CA SER A 188 -5.07 1.61 0.51
C SER A 188 -4.95 0.51 1.56
N SER A 189 -4.61 -0.72 1.16
CA SER A 189 -4.44 -1.84 2.09
C SER A 189 -3.22 -1.66 2.98
N LEU A 190 -2.10 -1.16 2.45
CA LEU A 190 -0.90 -0.85 3.22
C LEU A 190 -1.16 0.26 4.24
N ILE A 191 -1.83 1.35 3.84
CA ILE A 191 -2.16 2.46 4.74
C ILE A 191 -3.07 1.97 5.88
N ARG A 192 -4.11 1.18 5.55
CA ARG A 192 -5.02 0.62 6.56
C ARG A 192 -4.32 -0.40 7.47
N ALA A 193 -3.49 -1.28 6.93
CA ALA A 193 -2.73 -2.26 7.72
C ALA A 193 -1.74 -1.59 8.68
N ALA A 194 -1.05 -0.55 8.19
CA ALA A 194 -0.16 0.25 9.03
C ALA A 194 -0.93 0.99 10.13
N GLY A 195 -2.10 1.55 9.82
CA GLY A 195 -2.92 2.28 10.81
C GLY A 195 -3.69 1.38 11.79
N ALA A 196 -4.02 0.14 11.40
CA ALA A 196 -4.84 -0.77 12.20
C ALA A 196 -4.08 -1.43 13.36
N SER A 197 -2.74 -1.43 13.33
CA SER A 197 -1.94 -2.07 14.37
C SER A 197 -0.69 -1.26 14.71
N ARG A 198 -0.36 -1.23 16.00
CA ARG A 198 0.92 -0.65 16.46
C ARG A 198 2.12 -1.34 15.78
N ALA A 199 2.07 -2.66 15.68
CA ALA A 199 3.08 -3.46 14.95
C ALA A 199 3.21 -3.02 13.49
N GLY A 200 2.10 -2.70 12.83
CA GLY A 200 2.08 -2.18 11.46
C GLY A 200 2.85 -0.87 11.32
N VAL A 201 2.64 0.10 12.22
CA VAL A 201 3.41 1.35 12.23
C VAL A 201 4.89 1.09 12.52
N ASP A 202 5.13 0.26 13.53
CA ASP A 202 6.46 -0.05 14.06
C ASP A 202 7.35 -0.76 13.01
N VAL A 203 6.75 -1.50 12.07
CA VAL A 203 7.43 -2.10 10.92
C VAL A 203 7.43 -1.18 9.70
N ALA A 204 6.30 -0.57 9.35
CA ALA A 204 6.18 0.20 8.12
C ALA A 204 7.07 1.45 8.11
N VAL A 205 7.22 2.13 9.25
CA VAL A 205 8.00 3.38 9.35
C VAL A 205 9.49 3.15 9.09
N PRO A 206 10.19 2.21 9.78
CA PRO A 206 11.59 1.92 9.49
C PRO A 206 11.84 1.47 8.04
N PHE A 207 10.97 0.61 7.49
CA PHE A 207 11.09 0.17 6.10
C PHE A 207 10.89 1.31 5.10
N GLY A 208 9.86 2.14 5.29
CA GLY A 208 9.60 3.28 4.44
C GLY A 208 10.74 4.31 4.47
N LEU A 209 11.19 4.70 5.67
CA LEU A 209 12.28 5.66 5.83
C LEU A 209 13.61 5.14 5.26
N SER A 210 13.96 3.88 5.53
CA SER A 210 15.19 3.29 5.01
C SER A 210 15.17 3.15 3.49
N ALA A 211 14.02 2.78 2.89
CA ALA A 211 13.87 2.73 1.44
C ALA A 211 14.07 4.11 0.79
N VAL A 212 13.46 5.16 1.34
CA VAL A 212 13.63 6.54 0.83
C VAL A 212 15.07 7.02 1.02
N ALA A 213 15.68 6.78 2.18
CA ALA A 213 17.07 7.12 2.43
C ALA A 213 18.02 6.39 1.47
N MET A 214 17.75 5.11 1.18
CA MET A 214 18.51 4.33 0.20
C MET A 214 18.43 4.92 -1.20
N LEU A 215 17.23 5.27 -1.66
CA LEU A 215 17.04 5.89 -2.97
C LEU A 215 17.80 7.22 -3.09
N VAL A 216 17.79 8.03 -2.03
CA VAL A 216 18.56 9.28 -1.97
C VAL A 216 20.06 9.01 -2.04
N CYS A 217 20.58 8.04 -1.28
CA CYS A 217 21.98 7.63 -1.34
C CYS A 217 22.39 7.18 -2.74
N LEU A 218 21.59 6.30 -3.37
CA LEU A 218 21.85 5.80 -4.72
C LEU A 218 21.84 6.93 -5.76
N PHE A 219 20.88 7.86 -5.66
CA PHE A 219 20.81 9.03 -6.53
C PHE A 219 22.06 9.92 -6.38
N LYS A 220 22.51 10.18 -5.15
CA LYS A 220 23.73 10.95 -4.89
C LYS A 220 24.98 10.25 -5.43
N LEU A 221 25.09 8.93 -5.24
CA LEU A 221 26.21 8.15 -5.79
C LEU A 221 26.25 8.20 -7.32
N ALA A 222 25.10 8.03 -7.98
CA ALA A 222 25.00 8.12 -9.44
C ALA A 222 25.45 9.50 -9.95
N PHE A 223 25.06 10.58 -9.26
CA PHE A 223 25.48 11.94 -9.60
C PHE A 223 27.01 12.11 -9.53
N TYR A 224 27.66 11.60 -8.48
CA TYR A 224 29.13 11.68 -8.34
C TYR A 224 29.91 10.81 -9.33
N ILE A 225 29.33 9.72 -9.83
CA ILE A 225 29.96 8.89 -10.87
C ILE A 225 29.89 9.59 -12.24
N SER A 226 28.85 10.41 -12.46
CA SER A 226 28.64 11.14 -13.72
C SER A 226 29.42 12.44 -13.85
N THR A 227 30.05 12.93 -12.77
CA THR A 227 30.84 14.17 -12.73
C THR A 227 32.32 13.85 -12.74
#